data_AF-A0ABD0PJI0-F1
#
_entry.id   AF-A0ABD0PJI0-F1
#
_cell.length_a   1.000
_cell.length_b   1.000
_cell.length_c   1.000
_cell.angle_alpha   90.00
_cell.angle_beta   90.00
_cell.angle_gamma   90.00
#
_symmetry.space_group_name_H-M   'P 1'
#
loop_
_entity.id
_entity.type
_entity.pdbx_description
1 polymer ?
#
loop_
_entity_poly.entity_id
_entity_poly.type
_entity_poly.pdbx_seq_one_letter_code
_entity_poly.pdbx_strand_id
1 'polypeptide(L)' 'SQAQFPITQNVTVVEGSTANMTCRVDYNDNTSLQWSNPAQQTLFFGDKK' A
#
# COMPACT_ATOMS: atom_id res chain seq x y z
N SER A 1 -22.19 -3.53 0.67
CA SER A 1 -20.82 -4.04 0.86
C SER A 1 -20.09 -3.08 1.77
N GLN A 2 -19.41 -3.55 2.82
CA GLN A 2 -18.48 -2.67 3.54
C GLN A 2 -17.32 -2.35 2.61
N ALA A 3 -16.96 -1.07 2.49
CA ALA A 3 -15.82 -0.67 1.66
C ALA A 3 -14.52 -1.17 2.31
N GLN A 4 -13.63 -1.72 1.49
CA GLN A 4 -12.31 -2.17 1.92
C GLN A 4 -11.34 -0.98 1.93
N PHE A 5 -10.66 -0.77 3.06
CA PHE A 5 -9.71 0.32 3.21
C PHE A 5 -8.31 -0.22 3.53
N PRO A 6 -7.26 0.24 2.82
CA PRO A 6 -5.88 -0.07 3.17
C PRO A 6 -5.53 0.41 4.59
N ILE A 7 -4.94 -0.48 5.37
CA ILE A 7 -4.34 -0.17 6.68
C ILE A 7 -2.84 0.03 6.46
N THR A 8 -2.35 1.21 6.79
CA THR A 8 -0.94 1.62 6.63
C THR A 8 -0.40 2.25 7.91
N GLN A 9 0.92 2.39 7.98
CA GLN A 9 1.60 3.03 9.11
C GLN A 9 2.71 3.94 8.63
N ASN A 10 2.98 5.01 9.40
CA ASN A 10 4.13 5.86 9.18
C ASN A 10 5.40 5.11 9.57
N VAL A 11 6.47 5.30 8.80
CA VAL A 11 7.78 4.73 9.06
C VAL A 11 8.81 5.86 9.02
N THR A 12 9.67 5.94 10.03
CA THR A 12 10.84 6.82 10.02
C THR A 12 12.06 6.02 9.58
N VAL A 13 12.86 6.58 8.69
CA VAL A 13 14.05 5.92 8.14
C VAL A 13 15.23 6.90 8.16
N VAL A 14 16.43 6.37 8.38
CA VAL A 14 17.67 7.14 8.29
C VAL A 14 18.03 7.33 6.82
N GLU A 15 18.54 8.52 6.47
CA GLU A 15 18.99 8.82 5.12
C GLU A 15 19.99 7.77 4.60
N GLY A 16 19.82 7.37 3.32
CA GLY A 16 20.65 6.33 2.68
C GLY A 16 20.32 4.88 3.07
N SER A 17 19.42 4.67 4.04
CA SER A 17 18.97 3.32 4.43
C SER A 17 17.70 2.89 3.69
N THR A 18 17.21 1.68 3.96
CA THR A 18 15.97 1.13 3.37
C THR A 18 14.83 1.12 4.40
N ALA A 19 13.61 1.39 3.93
CA ALA A 19 12.39 1.26 4.72
C ALA A 19 11.51 0.13 4.16
N ASN A 20 10.91 -0.66 5.05
CA ASN A 20 9.88 -1.64 4.69
C ASN A 20 8.50 -1.03 4.92
N MET A 21 7.72 -0.87 3.85
CA MET A 21 6.34 -0.39 3.92
C MET A 21 5.37 -1.57 3.79
N THR A 22 4.41 -1.67 4.70
CA THR A 22 3.38 -2.71 4.69
C THR A 22 2.00 -2.10 4.53
N CYS A 23 1.20 -2.69 3.64
CA CYS A 23 -0.23 -2.42 3.50
C CYS A 23 -0.95 -3.73 3.78
N ARG A 24 -2.01 -3.65 4.58
CA ARG A 24 -2.90 -4.78 4.89
C ARG A 24 -4.34 -4.37 4.62
N VAL A 25 -5.17 -5.38 4.38
CA VAL A 25 -6.62 -5.26 4.29
C VAL A 25 -7.23 -6.38 5.12
N ASP A 26 -8.32 -6.11 5.83
CA ASP A 26 -8.94 -7.09 6.74
C ASP A 26 -9.56 -8.27 5.99
N TYR A 27 -10.11 -8.00 4.81
CA TYR A 27 -10.62 -8.98 3.87
C TYR A 27 -10.07 -8.60 2.50
N ASN A 28 -9.74 -9.58 1.65
CA ASN A 28 -9.37 -9.33 0.26
C ASN A 28 -10.49 -9.88 -0.62
N ASP A 29 -11.30 -8.99 -1.17
CA ASP A 29 -12.41 -9.30 -2.08
C ASP A 29 -11.98 -9.44 -3.56
N ASN A 30 -10.69 -9.67 -3.83
CA ASN A 30 -10.07 -9.66 -5.15
C ASN A 30 -10.10 -8.29 -5.85
N THR A 31 -10.23 -7.21 -5.10
CA THR A 31 -9.89 -5.87 -5.58
C THR A 31 -8.37 -5.69 -5.67
N SER A 32 -7.92 -4.96 -6.69
CA SER A 32 -6.51 -4.62 -6.85
C SER A 32 -6.08 -3.60 -5.79
N LEU A 33 -4.88 -3.78 -5.25
CA LEU A 33 -4.24 -2.83 -4.36
C LEU A 33 -3.25 -1.96 -5.16
N GLN A 34 -3.26 -0.66 -4.92
CA GLN A 34 -2.37 0.28 -5.58
C GLN A 34 -1.54 1.05 -4.55
N TRP A 35 -0.24 1.18 -4.80
CA TRP A 35 0.64 2.09 -4.08
C TRP A 35 0.98 3.29 -4.95
N SER A 36 0.88 4.49 -4.38
CA SER A 36 1.33 5.72 -5.00
C SER A 36 2.28 6.49 -4.11
N ASN A 37 3.21 7.24 -4.71
CA ASN A 37 4.01 8.21 -3.98
C ASN A 37 3.21 9.53 -3.75
N PRO A 38 3.72 10.49 -2.96
CA PRO A 38 3.04 11.78 -2.73
C PRO A 38 2.81 12.62 -3.99
N ALA A 39 3.58 12.38 -5.06
CA ALA A 39 3.36 13.00 -6.37
C ALA A 39 2.25 12.30 -7.19
N GLN A 40 1.48 11.40 -6.56
CA GLN A 40 0.37 10.66 -7.14
C GLN A 40 0.76 9.73 -8.30
N GLN A 41 2.02 9.31 -8.36
CA GLN A 41 2.49 8.33 -9.34
C GLN A 41 2.29 6.91 -8.81
N THR A 42 1.79 6.00 -9.63
CA THR A 42 1.66 4.57 -9.29
C THR A 42 3.03 3.91 -9.22
N LEU A 43 3.42 3.45 -8.03
CA LEU A 43 4.66 2.69 -7.80
C LEU A 43 4.45 1.19 -7.96
N PHE A 44 3.28 0.71 -7.54
CA PHE A 44 2.90 -0.69 -7.63
C PHE A 44 1.40 -0.80 -7.88
N PHE A 45 1.03 -1.71 -8.78
CA PHE A 45 -0.34 -2.13 -9.00
C PHE A 45 -0.38 -3.64 -8.80
N GLY A 46 -1.13 -4.08 -7.79
CA GLY A 46 -1.32 -5.49 -7.51
C GLY A 46 -2.27 -6.08 -8.53
N ASP A 47 -1.72 -6.84 -9.48
CA ASP A 47 -2.52 -7.60 -10.42
C ASP A 47 -3.47 -8.54 -9.66
N LYS A 48 -4.67 -8.71 -10.21
CA LYS A 48 -5.62 -9.69 -9.70
C LYS A 48 -5.02 -11.09 -9.91
N LYS A 49 -5.05 -11.92 -8.88
CA LYS A 49 -4.85 -13.36 -9.04
C LYS A 49 -6.03 -13.97 -9.78
#